data_AF-A0A1X0UP39-F1
#
_entry.id   AF-A0A1X0UP39-F1
#
_cell.length_a   1.000
_cell.length_b   1.000
_cell.length_c   1.000
_cell.angle_alpha   90.00
_cell.angle_beta   90.00
_cell.angle_gamma   90.00
#
_symmetry.space_group_name_H-M   'P 1'
#
loop_
_entity.id
_entity.type
_entity.pdbx_description
1 polymer ?
#
loop_
_entity_poly.entity_id
_entity_poly.type
_entity_poly.pdbx_seq_one_letter_code
_entity_poly.pdbx_strand_id
1 'polypeptide(L)'
;MVQLFDQAVSARESKAGHKMREALAERAKAGEGRQALLDTILAIVTDPAVLDEQVGMLIRGEQIGWARLRSAQSNALPPLPRDHGHLASLNGSYGYLRQFTPQVLEAVAFACGTAAAELLDAVAILRELNATGARRSRRMPRPSSSRPAGAATSTPRPNRVTPARTDTIGSCACCSR
;
A
#
# COMPACT_ATOMS: atom_id res chain seq x y z
N MET A 1 -27.04 -22.76 -12.44
CA MET A 1 -26.48 -21.52 -13.02
C MET A 1 -25.74 -20.67 -12.00
N VAL A 2 -26.38 -20.26 -10.89
CA VAL A 2 -25.72 -19.43 -9.84
C VAL A 2 -24.48 -20.11 -9.24
N GLN A 3 -24.55 -21.41 -8.93
CA GLN A 3 -23.38 -22.16 -8.42
C GLN A 3 -22.19 -22.22 -9.40
N LEU A 4 -22.46 -22.30 -10.71
CA LEU A 4 -21.40 -22.36 -11.73
C LEU A 4 -20.67 -21.01 -11.85
N PHE A 5 -21.43 -19.92 -11.71
CA PHE A 5 -20.88 -18.56 -11.67
C PHE A 5 -20.05 -18.34 -10.41
N ASP A 6 -20.56 -18.74 -9.25
CA ASP A 6 -19.84 -18.64 -7.97
C ASP A 6 -18.52 -19.44 -7.99
N GLN A 7 -18.54 -20.65 -8.56
CA GLN A 7 -17.34 -21.45 -8.77
C GLN A 7 -16.35 -20.78 -9.73
N ALA A 8 -16.82 -20.17 -10.83
CA ALA A 8 -15.97 -19.47 -11.78
C ALA A 8 -15.34 -18.20 -11.18
N VAL A 9 -16.09 -17.44 -10.38
CA VAL A 9 -15.60 -16.27 -9.64
C VAL A 9 -14.56 -16.71 -8.61
N SER A 10 -14.89 -17.68 -7.76
CA SER A 10 -14.00 -18.20 -6.71
C SER A 10 -12.68 -18.73 -7.29
N ALA A 11 -12.72 -19.45 -8.42
CA ALA A 11 -11.51 -19.94 -9.08
C ALA A 11 -10.63 -18.79 -9.60
N ARG A 12 -11.22 -17.68 -10.05
CA ARG A 12 -10.48 -16.51 -10.56
C ARG A 12 -9.90 -15.65 -9.46
N GLU A 13 -10.63 -15.45 -8.38
CA GLU A 13 -10.11 -14.81 -7.18
C GLU A 13 -8.94 -15.60 -6.60
N SER A 14 -9.09 -16.92 -6.51
CA SER A 14 -8.01 -17.80 -6.10
C SER A 14 -6.78 -17.62 -7.00
N LYS A 15 -6.93 -17.71 -8.33
CA LYS A 15 -5.83 -17.54 -9.28
C LYS A 15 -5.16 -16.16 -9.20
N ALA A 16 -5.93 -15.10 -9.04
CA ALA A 16 -5.42 -13.74 -8.86
C ALA A 16 -4.66 -13.59 -7.53
N GLY A 17 -5.18 -14.20 -6.46
CA GLY A 17 -4.53 -14.27 -5.15
C GLY A 17 -3.21 -15.05 -5.20
N HIS A 18 -3.17 -16.17 -5.91
CA HIS A 18 -1.93 -16.94 -6.13
C HIS A 18 -0.86 -16.12 -6.85
N LYS A 19 -1.21 -15.48 -7.99
CA LYS A 19 -0.27 -14.61 -8.73
C LYS A 19 0.24 -13.44 -7.90
N MET A 20 -0.62 -12.83 -7.08
CA MET A 20 -0.23 -11.75 -6.18
C MET A 20 0.76 -12.25 -5.13
N ARG A 21 0.48 -13.38 -4.48
CA ARG A 21 1.38 -13.99 -3.49
C ARG A 21 2.74 -14.32 -4.10
N GLU A 22 2.75 -14.84 -5.33
CA GLU A 22 3.97 -15.12 -6.08
C GLU A 22 4.76 -13.83 -6.39
N ALA A 23 4.10 -12.79 -6.91
CA ALA A 23 4.74 -11.50 -7.19
C ALA A 23 5.30 -10.84 -5.93
N LEU A 24 4.61 -10.95 -4.79
CA LEU A 24 5.09 -10.48 -3.50
C LEU A 24 6.27 -11.31 -2.99
N ALA A 25 6.26 -12.63 -3.20
CA ALA A 25 7.37 -13.51 -2.83
C ALA A 25 8.63 -13.21 -3.64
N GLU A 26 8.52 -13.04 -4.95
CA GLU A 26 9.67 -12.66 -5.80
C GLU A 26 10.22 -11.28 -5.43
N ARG A 27 9.32 -10.37 -5.07
CA ARG A 27 9.71 -9.06 -4.56
C ARG A 27 10.39 -9.11 -3.20
N ALA A 28 9.95 -10.01 -2.31
CA ALA A 28 10.60 -10.23 -1.02
C ALA A 28 12.01 -10.78 -1.22
N LYS A 29 12.19 -11.80 -2.07
CA LYS A 29 13.50 -12.36 -2.45
C LYS A 29 14.43 -11.29 -3.02
N ALA A 30 13.94 -10.46 -3.94
CA ALA A 30 14.72 -9.35 -4.49
C ALA A 30 15.06 -8.27 -3.43
N GLY A 31 14.26 -8.17 -2.36
CA GLY A 31 14.46 -7.26 -1.24
C GLY A 31 15.45 -7.75 -0.17
N GLU A 32 15.68 -9.07 -0.07
CA GLU A 32 16.53 -9.67 0.98
C GLU A 32 17.94 -9.07 1.01
N GLY A 33 18.57 -8.88 -0.15
CA GLY A 33 19.90 -8.29 -0.22
C GLY A 33 19.97 -6.84 0.31
N ARG A 34 18.88 -6.08 0.15
CA ARG A 34 18.73 -4.74 0.72
C ARG A 34 18.41 -4.78 2.21
N GLN A 35 17.61 -5.75 2.65
CA GLN A 35 17.30 -5.93 4.06
C GLN A 35 18.57 -6.27 4.85
N ALA A 36 19.36 -7.24 4.37
CA ALA A 36 20.65 -7.57 4.97
C ALA A 36 21.62 -6.37 5.02
N LEU A 37 21.59 -5.51 3.98
CA LEU A 37 22.36 -4.28 3.97
C LEU A 37 21.87 -3.28 5.03
N LEU A 38 20.55 -3.11 5.18
CA LEU A 38 19.97 -2.27 6.22
C LEU A 38 20.34 -2.78 7.61
N ASP A 39 20.27 -4.09 7.85
CA ASP A 39 20.64 -4.68 9.14
C ASP A 39 22.12 -4.40 9.48
N THR A 40 23.00 -4.45 8.47
CA THR A 40 24.42 -4.09 8.62
C THR A 40 24.60 -2.61 8.95
N ILE A 41 23.88 -1.71 8.27
CA ILE A 41 23.94 -0.27 8.55
C ILE A 41 23.43 0.02 9.96
N LEU A 42 22.31 -0.60 10.35
CA LEU A 42 21.74 -0.42 11.68
C LEU A 42 22.68 -0.92 12.77
N ALA A 43 23.40 -2.02 12.56
CA ALA A 43 24.42 -2.48 13.49
C ALA A 43 25.53 -1.44 13.72
N ILE A 44 25.96 -0.75 12.65
CA ILE A 44 27.01 0.29 12.73
C ILE A 44 26.47 1.55 13.43
N VAL A 45 25.29 2.02 13.05
CA VAL A 45 24.73 3.30 13.53
C VAL A 45 24.19 3.21 14.97
N THR A 46 23.79 2.01 15.40
CA THR A 46 23.25 1.79 16.74
C THR A 46 24.34 1.43 17.76
N ASP A 47 25.59 1.19 17.33
CA ASP A 47 26.70 0.88 18.22
C ASP A 47 27.20 2.15 18.93
N PRO A 48 27.05 2.26 20.26
CA PRO A 48 27.49 3.43 21.01
C PRO A 48 29.02 3.57 21.10
N ALA A 49 29.79 2.54 20.75
CA ALA A 49 31.25 2.59 20.70
C ALA A 49 31.78 3.23 19.40
N VAL A 50 30.94 3.33 18.37
CA VAL A 50 31.28 3.96 17.09
C VAL A 50 30.98 5.45 17.19
N LEU A 51 32.02 6.27 17.00
CA LEU A 51 31.85 7.72 16.92
C LEU A 51 31.16 8.10 15.60
N ASP A 52 30.32 9.13 15.63
CA ASP A 52 29.54 9.59 14.47
C ASP A 52 30.44 9.87 13.24
N GLU A 53 31.66 10.36 13.46
CA GLU A 53 32.63 10.65 12.39
C GLU A 53 33.14 9.37 11.70
N GLN A 54 33.13 8.24 12.40
CA GLN A 54 33.62 6.94 11.92
C GLN A 54 32.56 6.17 11.14
N VAL A 55 31.27 6.42 11.38
CA VAL A 55 30.14 5.76 10.70
C VAL A 55 30.27 5.83 9.18
N GLY A 56 30.59 7.02 8.65
CA GLY A 56 30.75 7.23 7.21
C GLY A 56 31.91 6.44 6.58
N MET A 57 32.99 6.24 7.34
CA MET A 57 34.15 5.44 6.94
C MET A 57 33.79 3.95 6.91
N LEU A 58 33.13 3.45 7.97
CA LEU A 58 32.73 2.05 8.10
C LEU A 58 31.72 1.63 7.03
N ILE A 59 30.75 2.49 6.72
CA ILE A 59 29.72 2.21 5.71
C ILE A 59 30.33 2.21 4.28
N ARG A 60 31.13 3.22 3.92
CA ARG A 60 31.61 3.36 2.52
C ARG A 60 32.92 2.62 2.24
N GLY A 61 33.71 2.35 3.27
CA GLY A 61 35.02 1.72 3.18
C GLY A 61 34.98 0.26 3.63
N GLU A 62 35.12 0.04 4.94
CA GLU A 62 35.55 -1.26 5.49
C GLU A 62 34.47 -2.35 5.50
N GLN A 63 33.20 -2.04 5.80
CA GLN A 63 32.20 -3.09 6.05
C GLN A 63 31.24 -3.35 4.88
N ILE A 64 30.73 -2.32 4.20
CA ILE A 64 29.73 -2.48 3.12
C ILE A 64 30.35 -2.20 1.75
N GLY A 65 31.09 -1.10 1.64
CA GLY A 65 31.76 -0.69 0.42
C GLY A 65 30.85 -0.02 -0.62
N TRP A 66 31.42 0.90 -1.40
CA TRP A 66 30.70 1.69 -2.41
C TRP A 66 30.00 0.87 -3.50
N ALA A 67 30.60 -0.24 -3.94
CA ALA A 67 30.05 -1.07 -5.00
C ALA A 67 28.73 -1.73 -4.58
N ARG A 68 28.65 -2.21 -3.33
CA ARG A 68 27.47 -2.88 -2.78
C ARG A 68 26.33 -1.90 -2.51
N LEU A 69 26.64 -0.69 -2.06
CA LEU A 69 25.64 0.38 -1.91
C LEU A 69 25.01 0.75 -3.25
N ARG A 70 25.83 0.89 -4.30
CA ARG A 70 25.34 1.20 -5.65
C ARG A 70 24.51 0.06 -6.25
N SER A 71 24.94 -1.18 -6.09
CA SER A 71 24.17 -2.34 -6.60
C SER A 71 22.84 -2.50 -5.88
N ALA A 72 22.80 -2.28 -4.56
CA ALA A 72 21.56 -2.30 -3.80
C ALA A 72 20.61 -1.16 -4.21
N GLN A 73 21.15 0.01 -4.56
CA GLN A 73 20.37 1.13 -5.07
C GLN A 73 19.84 0.89 -6.49
N SER A 74 20.64 0.33 -7.39
CA SER A 74 20.21 0.05 -8.77
C SER A 74 19.15 -1.05 -8.84
N ASN A 75 19.18 -2.01 -7.91
CA ASN A 75 18.20 -3.08 -7.81
C ASN A 75 16.94 -2.69 -7.02
N ALA A 76 16.75 -1.41 -6.68
CA ALA A 76 15.62 -0.96 -5.89
C ALA A 76 14.31 -1.05 -6.69
N LEU A 77 13.43 -1.97 -6.26
CA LEU A 77 12.08 -2.03 -6.80
C LEU A 77 11.25 -0.81 -6.35
N PRO A 78 10.44 -0.21 -7.24
CA PRO A 78 9.64 0.98 -6.94
C PRO A 78 8.61 0.69 -5.84
N PRO A 79 8.40 1.57 -4.86
CA PRO A 79 7.56 1.29 -3.69
C PRO A 79 6.18 0.76 -4.07
N LEU A 80 5.67 -0.22 -3.31
CA LEU A 80 4.36 -0.78 -3.62
C LEU A 80 3.27 0.28 -3.41
N PRO A 81 2.21 0.27 -4.23
CA PRO A 81 0.96 0.94 -3.89
C PRO A 81 0.45 0.46 -2.53
N ARG A 82 -0.36 1.27 -1.85
CA ARG A 82 -0.94 0.93 -0.54
C ARG A 82 -1.67 -0.41 -0.51
N ASP A 83 -2.25 -0.81 -1.64
CA ASP A 83 -2.98 -2.07 -1.76
C ASP A 83 -2.08 -3.26 -2.11
N HIS A 84 -0.76 -3.10 -2.03
CA HIS A 84 0.24 -4.15 -2.30
C HIS A 84 0.11 -4.85 -3.67
N GLY A 85 -0.56 -4.20 -4.64
CA GLY A 85 -0.83 -4.77 -5.97
C GLY A 85 -2.11 -5.60 -6.06
N HIS A 86 -2.92 -5.69 -4.99
CA HIS A 86 -4.20 -6.41 -4.97
C HIS A 86 -5.16 -5.94 -6.07
N LEU A 87 -5.37 -4.62 -6.18
CA LEU A 87 -6.23 -4.04 -7.21
C LEU A 87 -5.69 -4.26 -8.63
N ALA A 88 -4.37 -4.25 -8.81
CA ALA A 88 -3.74 -4.50 -10.09
C ALA A 88 -3.92 -5.97 -10.54
N SER A 89 -3.82 -6.91 -9.59
CA SER A 89 -4.09 -8.34 -9.85
C SER A 89 -5.56 -8.58 -10.23
N LEU A 90 -6.50 -7.91 -9.53
CA LEU A 90 -7.93 -7.99 -9.84
C LEU A 90 -8.29 -7.39 -11.21
N ASN A 91 -7.64 -6.30 -11.61
CA ASN A 91 -7.88 -5.67 -12.92
C ASN A 91 -7.60 -6.65 -14.08
N GLY A 92 -6.61 -7.54 -13.94
CA GLY A 92 -6.32 -8.60 -14.92
C GLY A 92 -7.42 -9.68 -15.02
N SER A 93 -8.12 -9.97 -13.91
CA SER A 93 -9.23 -10.92 -13.87
C SER A 93 -10.56 -10.29 -14.29
N TYR A 94 -10.71 -8.98 -14.11
CA TYR A 94 -11.96 -8.26 -14.37
C TYR A 94 -12.41 -8.32 -15.83
N GLY A 95 -11.48 -8.30 -16.79
CA GLY A 95 -11.80 -8.44 -18.21
C GLY A 95 -12.45 -9.78 -18.57
N TYR A 96 -12.02 -10.86 -17.93
CA TYR A 96 -12.60 -12.19 -18.12
C TYR A 96 -13.97 -12.30 -17.45
N LEU A 97 -14.15 -11.77 -16.23
CA LEU A 97 -15.45 -11.77 -15.54
C LEU A 97 -16.53 -11.05 -16.36
N ARG A 98 -16.15 -9.98 -17.06
CA ARG A 98 -17.03 -9.23 -17.95
C ARG A 98 -17.51 -10.01 -19.18
N GLN A 99 -16.81 -11.07 -19.59
CA GLN A 99 -17.23 -11.90 -20.74
C GLN A 99 -18.44 -12.77 -20.40
N PHE A 100 -18.58 -13.18 -19.14
CA PHE A 100 -19.68 -14.05 -18.67
C PHE A 100 -20.84 -13.27 -18.07
N THR A 101 -20.59 -12.04 -17.63
CA THR A 101 -21.60 -11.17 -16.99
C THR A 101 -22.83 -10.93 -17.88
N PRO A 102 -22.72 -10.65 -19.20
CA PRO A 102 -23.89 -10.48 -20.07
C PRO A 102 -24.82 -11.70 -20.10
N GLN A 103 -24.23 -12.90 -20.25
CA GLN A 103 -24.98 -14.15 -20.34
C GLN A 103 -25.69 -14.48 -19.01
N VAL A 104 -25.06 -14.17 -17.88
CA VAL A 104 -25.67 -14.35 -16.55
C VAL A 104 -26.80 -13.36 -16.35
N LEU A 105 -26.60 -12.10 -16.72
CA LEU A 105 -27.66 -11.09 -16.64
C LEU A 105 -28.84 -11.50 -17.53
N GLU A 106 -28.62 -11.98 -18.75
CA GLU A 106 -29.69 -12.47 -19.63
C GLU A 106 -30.42 -13.70 -19.09
N ALA A 107 -29.70 -14.68 -18.55
CA ALA A 107 -30.28 -15.93 -18.07
C ALA A 107 -31.04 -15.79 -16.74
N VAL A 108 -30.72 -14.77 -15.93
CA VAL A 108 -31.41 -14.51 -14.66
C VAL A 108 -32.55 -13.52 -14.89
N ALA A 109 -33.78 -14.06 -14.92
CA ALA A 109 -34.98 -13.23 -14.84
C ALA A 109 -35.10 -12.67 -13.41
N PHE A 110 -34.75 -11.40 -13.24
CA PHE A 110 -34.95 -10.68 -11.97
C PHE A 110 -36.42 -10.28 -11.87
N ALA A 111 -37.23 -11.11 -11.22
CA ALA A 111 -38.56 -10.73 -10.77
C ALA A 111 -38.44 -10.19 -9.34
N CYS A 112 -38.85 -8.94 -9.11
CA CYS A 112 -38.86 -8.37 -7.77
C CYS A 112 -40.11 -7.52 -7.51
N GLY A 113 -40.50 -7.43 -6.24
CA GLY A 113 -41.58 -6.56 -5.79
C GLY A 113 -41.21 -5.07 -5.89
N THR A 114 -42.20 -4.20 -5.70
CA THR A 114 -42.06 -2.73 -5.83
C THR A 114 -40.96 -2.12 -4.95
N ALA A 115 -40.61 -2.77 -3.83
CA ALA A 115 -39.53 -2.36 -2.93
C ALA A 115 -38.11 -2.48 -3.53
N ALA A 116 -37.94 -3.12 -4.68
CA ALA A 116 -36.63 -3.31 -5.32
C ALA A 116 -36.52 -2.64 -6.70
N ALA A 117 -37.34 -1.63 -6.97
CA ALA A 117 -37.27 -0.84 -8.20
C ALA A 117 -35.86 -0.26 -8.42
N GLU A 118 -35.22 0.26 -7.37
CA GLU A 118 -33.84 0.76 -7.43
C GLU A 118 -32.82 -0.33 -7.80
N LEU A 119 -33.07 -1.58 -7.37
CA LEU A 119 -32.21 -2.72 -7.70
C LEU A 119 -32.35 -3.10 -9.18
N LEU A 120 -33.57 -3.09 -9.72
CA LEU A 120 -33.82 -3.35 -11.14
C LEU A 120 -33.22 -2.25 -12.02
N ASP A 121 -33.28 -0.99 -11.60
CA ASP A 121 -32.60 0.12 -12.27
C ASP A 121 -31.07 -0.06 -12.27
N ALA A 122 -30.49 -0.48 -11.14
CA ALA A 122 -29.06 -0.78 -11.06
C ALA A 122 -28.66 -1.94 -12.00
N VAL A 123 -29.48 -2.99 -12.09
CA VAL A 123 -29.27 -4.11 -13.02
C VAL A 123 -29.38 -3.65 -14.48
N ALA A 124 -30.32 -2.76 -14.80
CA ALA A 124 -30.45 -2.19 -16.15
C ALA A 124 -29.21 -1.38 -16.55
N ILE A 125 -28.69 -0.55 -15.64
CA ILE A 125 -27.42 0.18 -15.85
C ILE A 125 -26.26 -0.80 -16.06
N LEU A 126 -26.19 -1.89 -15.27
CA LEU A 126 -25.16 -2.92 -15.42
C LEU A 126 -25.25 -3.64 -16.78
N ARG A 127 -26.46 -3.92 -17.30
CA ARG A 127 -26.65 -4.50 -18.64
C ARG A 127 -26.11 -3.57 -19.72
N GLU A 128 -26.47 -2.29 -19.67
CA GLU A 128 -26.00 -1.27 -20.62
C GLU A 128 -24.47 -1.16 -20.61
N LEU A 129 -23.87 -1.12 -19.42
CA LEU A 129 -22.42 -1.08 -19.27
C LEU A 129 -21.76 -2.32 -19.86
N ASN A 130 -22.30 -3.51 -19.59
CA ASN A 130 -21.74 -4.75 -20.11
C ASN A 130 -21.85 -4.85 -21.64
N ALA A 131 -22.97 -4.43 -22.23
CA ALA A 131 -23.17 -4.40 -23.68
C ALA A 131 -22.22 -3.43 -24.40
N THR A 132 -21.97 -2.26 -23.82
CA THR A 132 -21.15 -1.20 -24.43
C THR A 132 -19.65 -1.30 -24.15
N GLY A 133 -19.23 -2.20 -23.26
CA GLY A 133 -17.83 -2.24 -22.81
C GLY A 133 -17.40 -1.01 -21.98
N ALA A 134 -18.32 -0.10 -21.63
CA ALA A 134 -18.01 1.11 -20.87
C ALA A 134 -17.65 0.82 -19.40
N ARG A 135 -16.62 1.47 -18.86
CA ARG A 135 -16.22 1.33 -17.44
C ARG A 135 -16.90 2.32 -16.50
N ARG A 136 -17.59 3.32 -17.05
CA ARG A 136 -18.30 4.35 -16.29
C ARG A 136 -19.67 4.56 -16.90
N SER A 137 -20.72 4.55 -16.09
CA SER A 137 -22.03 4.98 -16.54
C SER A 137 -22.06 6.51 -16.54
N ARG A 138 -22.62 7.09 -17.59
CA ARG A 138 -22.90 8.54 -17.63
C ARG A 138 -23.95 8.94 -16.59
N ARG A 139 -24.76 7.97 -16.17
CA ARG A 139 -25.82 8.10 -15.16
C ARG A 139 -25.31 8.16 -13.73
N MET A 140 -24.11 7.65 -13.45
CA MET A 140 -23.56 7.62 -12.08
C MET A 140 -22.43 8.65 -11.93
N PRO A 141 -22.54 9.59 -10.98
CA PRO A 141 -21.46 10.54 -10.73
C PRO A 141 -20.21 9.82 -10.24
N ARG A 142 -19.04 10.34 -10.63
CA ARG A 142 -17.73 9.82 -10.20
C ARG A 142 -17.69 9.83 -8.66
N PRO A 143 -17.41 8.70 -7.98
CA PRO A 143 -17.20 8.75 -6.53
C PRO A 143 -16.02 9.69 -6.25
N SER A 144 -16.28 10.76 -5.50
CA SER A 144 -15.24 11.59 -4.93
C SER A 144 -14.33 10.67 -4.14
N SER A 145 -13.03 10.65 -4.48
CA SER A 145 -11.96 9.85 -3.87
C SER A 145 -12.39 9.18 -2.56
N SER A 146 -12.60 7.87 -2.57
CA SER A 146 -12.87 7.09 -1.37
C SER A 146 -11.63 7.13 -0.48
N ARG A 147 -11.51 8.21 0.29
CA ARG A 147 -10.67 8.29 1.48
C ARG A 147 -11.40 7.44 2.51
N PRO A 148 -10.84 6.32 3.00
CA PRO A 148 -11.49 5.59 4.08
C PRO A 148 -11.64 6.54 5.28
N ALA A 149 -12.87 6.70 5.76
CA ALA A 149 -13.19 7.41 6.98
C ALA A 149 -12.65 6.59 8.15
N GLY A 150 -11.37 6.83 8.47
CA GLY A 150 -10.66 6.04 9.47
C GLY A 150 -9.15 6.31 9.51
N ALA A 151 -8.72 7.52 9.16
CA ALA A 151 -7.41 8.00 9.59
C ALA A 151 -7.69 8.92 10.79
N ALA A 152 -7.77 8.32 11.98
CA ALA A 152 -7.63 9.09 13.20
C ALA A 152 -6.32 9.88 13.06
N THR A 153 -6.46 11.19 12.97
CA THR A 153 -5.38 12.14 13.19
C THR A 153 -4.70 11.74 14.49
N SER A 154 -3.48 11.22 14.38
CA SER A 154 -2.59 11.13 15.53
C SER A 154 -2.39 12.55 16.03
N THR A 155 -3.07 12.89 17.12
CA THR A 155 -2.80 14.09 17.91
C THR A 155 -1.31 14.12 18.22
N PRO A 156 -0.59 15.24 18.00
CA PRO A 156 0.79 15.34 18.45
C PRO A 156 0.78 15.18 19.97
N ARG A 157 1.44 14.14 20.47
CA ARG A 157 1.67 13.93 21.89
C ARG A 157 2.43 15.16 22.41
N PRO A 158 1.95 15.92 23.41
CA PRO A 158 2.70 17.06 23.92
C PRO A 158 4.02 16.55 24.50
N ASN A 159 5.10 17.16 24.02
CA ASN A 159 6.47 16.86 24.37
C ASN A 159 6.64 16.97 25.89
N ARG A 160 7.12 15.90 26.53
CA ARG A 160 7.41 15.91 27.96
C ARG A 160 8.62 16.81 28.17
N VAL A 161 8.35 17.99 28.72
CA VAL A 161 9.34 18.98 29.19
C VAL A 161 10.41 18.26 30.01
N THR A 162 11.66 18.33 29.55
CA THR A 162 12.85 18.07 30.36
C THR A 162 12.97 19.18 31.40
N PRO A 163 13.13 18.88 32.70
CA PRO A 163 13.35 19.92 33.69
C PRO A 163 14.73 20.56 33.47
N ALA A 164 14.73 21.89 33.44
CA ALA A 164 15.92 22.72 33.42
C ALA A 164 16.83 22.36 34.61
N ARG A 165 18.10 22.09 34.32
CA ARG A 165 19.16 22.09 35.31
C ARG A 165 19.26 23.49 35.92
N THR A 166 19.01 23.57 37.21
CA THR A 166 19.40 24.70 38.05
C THR A 166 20.90 24.62 38.26
N ASP A 167 21.67 25.34 37.44
CA ASP A 167 23.07 25.63 37.76
C ASP A 167 23.10 26.87 38.65
N THR A 168 23.16 26.60 39.95
CA THR A 168 23.60 27.54 40.98
C THR A 168 25.11 27.71 40.82
N ILE A 169 25.55 28.78 40.17
CA ILE A 169 26.93 29.28 40.31
C ILE A 169 26.85 30.79 40.51
N GLY A 170 27.52 31.24 41.57
CA GLY A 170 27.36 32.55 42.16
C GLY A 170 27.99 33.72 41.39
N SER A 171 27.53 34.89 41.80
CA SER A 171 28.34 36.08 42.12
C SER A 171 29.51 36.43 41.19
N CYS A 172 29.33 37.47 40.39
CA CYS A 172 30.18 38.65 40.53
C CYS A 172 29.57 39.91 39.89
N ALA A 173 29.70 40.99 40.63
CA ALA A 173 29.30 42.35 40.31
C ALA A 173 30.17 42.96 39.19
N CYS A 174 29.59 43.88 38.41
CA CYS A 174 30.11 45.22 38.12
C CYS A 174 29.40 45.83 36.89
N CYS A 175 28.58 46.86 37.10
CA CYS A 175 28.47 48.02 36.20
C CYS A 175 27.70 49.15 36.90
N SER A 176 28.43 50.14 37.38
CA SER A 176 27.93 51.50 37.55
C SER A 176 29.10 52.49 37.51
N ARG A 177 29.36 53.02 36.32
CA ARG A 177 29.56 54.45 36.06
C ARG A 177 29.38 54.76 34.59
#